data_AF-A0A7H8QQ28-F1
#
_entry.id   AF-A0A7H8QQ28-F1
#
_cell.length_a   1.000
_cell.length_b   1.000
_cell.length_c   1.000
_cell.angle_alpha   90.00
_cell.angle_beta   90.00
_cell.angle_gamma   90.00
#
_symmetry.space_group_name_H-M   'P 1'
#
loop_
_entity.id
_entity.type
_entity.pdbx_description
1 polymer ?
#
loop_
_entity_poly.entity_id
_entity_poly.type
_entity_poly.pdbx_seq_one_letter_code
_entity_poly.pdbx_strand_id
1 'polypeptide(L)'
;MTHPIIQNLDTLYDAVRSEDDTDRAYRYNDKFLSNHRIRLIPYDFSKPPPNDTKPMMFFTRYSAFSDKYPIDLKAFDSPEDSELFLRYHNFDPKGSFMSPMSRTRYITDYLLEWTIGGQIPRKLPLGSMDLLPSRSISHVCLPHYLLSNKDYRWDIENRHGWNSMIFEYNKVLPHVIILSTHFKNVANGTILHGELELIITAMNARAKQPLVEEEDEDDESNLLFAGEKRFPVLMVSMVAPSHARILHACMNEGELLIRLSNLYNFEKKVPSLFDSFSSWLLSYPQSEPDFLSPQTHLPMR
;
A
#
# COMPACT_ATOMS: atom_id res chain seq x y z
N MET A 1 22.37 6.44 20.29
CA MET A 1 22.75 5.00 20.36
C MET A 1 21.71 4.35 19.49
N THR A 2 22.05 4.05 18.23
CA THR A 2 21.05 3.82 17.18
C THR A 2 20.09 2.70 17.54
N HIS A 3 18.79 3.00 17.47
CA HIS A 3 17.75 2.04 17.84
C HIS A 3 17.89 0.79 16.94
N PRO A 4 17.98 -0.44 17.49
CA PRO A 4 18.35 -1.62 16.72
C PRO A 4 17.49 -1.87 15.47
N ILE A 5 16.21 -1.46 15.49
CA ILE A 5 15.35 -1.58 14.32
C ILE A 5 15.68 -0.59 13.21
N ILE A 6 16.12 0.62 13.53
CA ILE A 6 16.48 1.64 12.55
C ILE A 6 17.73 1.16 11.81
N GLN A 7 18.73 0.67 12.56
CA GLN A 7 19.92 0.08 11.97
C GLN A 7 19.59 -1.12 11.06
N ASN A 8 18.66 -1.98 11.46
CA ASN A 8 18.20 -3.09 10.62
C ASN A 8 17.51 -2.57 9.34
N LEU A 9 16.62 -1.58 9.45
CA LEU A 9 15.93 -0.99 8.31
C LEU A 9 16.90 -0.25 7.38
N ASP A 10 17.95 0.38 7.91
CA ASP A 10 19.01 1.01 7.11
C ASP A 10 19.81 -0.03 6.34
N THR A 11 20.21 -1.11 7.01
CA THR A 11 20.93 -2.21 6.35
C THR A 11 20.08 -2.82 5.23
N LEU A 12 18.77 -3.01 5.46
CA LEU A 12 17.84 -3.51 4.44
C LEU A 12 17.65 -2.52 3.29
N TYR A 13 17.51 -1.24 3.61
CA TYR A 13 17.34 -0.16 2.64
C TYR A 13 18.56 -0.08 1.71
N ASP A 14 19.76 -0.06 2.29
CA ASP A 14 21.01 -0.02 1.55
C ASP A 14 21.21 -1.29 0.71
N ALA A 15 20.92 -2.46 1.27
CA ALA A 15 21.00 -3.72 0.54
C ALA A 15 20.11 -3.73 -0.71
N VAL A 16 18.84 -3.36 -0.55
CA VAL A 16 17.86 -3.34 -1.64
C VAL A 16 18.23 -2.33 -2.73
N ARG A 17 18.81 -1.18 -2.35
CA ARG A 17 19.30 -0.17 -3.30
C ARG A 17 20.61 -0.55 -3.97
N SER A 18 21.52 -1.18 -3.25
CA SER A 18 22.82 -1.59 -3.80
C SER A 18 22.72 -2.72 -4.82
N GLU A 19 21.63 -3.49 -4.77
CA GLU A 19 21.34 -4.54 -5.75
C GLU A 19 20.70 -4.00 -7.04
N ASP A 20 20.73 -2.68 -7.26
CA ASP A 20 20.45 -2.03 -8.55
C ASP A 20 21.57 -2.34 -9.59
N ASP A 21 22.01 -3.61 -9.64
CA ASP A 21 22.82 -4.16 -10.72
C ASP A 21 21.90 -4.33 -11.94
N THR A 22 21.73 -3.18 -12.57
CA THR A 22 20.87 -2.67 -13.65
C THR A 22 20.37 -3.59 -14.78
N ASP A 23 20.52 -4.92 -14.76
CA ASP A 23 20.25 -5.68 -15.99
C ASP A 23 19.56 -7.06 -15.89
N ARG A 24 19.44 -7.77 -14.74
CA ARG A 24 18.98 -9.19 -14.83
C ARG A 24 18.02 -9.76 -13.79
N ALA A 25 17.82 -9.16 -12.61
CA ALA A 25 16.95 -9.75 -11.60
C ALA A 25 15.87 -8.78 -11.11
N TYR A 26 14.78 -8.65 -11.86
CA TYR A 26 13.56 -7.94 -11.42
C TYR A 26 12.86 -8.61 -10.21
N ARG A 27 13.46 -9.65 -9.65
CA ARG A 27 12.97 -10.46 -8.53
C ARG A 27 14.17 -10.83 -7.66
N TYR A 28 13.97 -10.76 -6.35
CA TYR A 28 14.96 -11.25 -5.40
C TYR A 28 14.95 -12.78 -5.36
N ASN A 29 16.14 -13.37 -5.37
CA ASN A 29 16.31 -14.81 -5.20
C ASN A 29 16.28 -15.18 -3.71
N ASP A 30 16.05 -16.47 -3.44
CA ASP A 30 15.95 -16.99 -2.05
C ASP A 30 17.23 -16.73 -1.23
N LYS A 31 18.40 -16.65 -1.88
CA LYS A 31 19.67 -16.34 -1.22
C LYS A 31 19.70 -14.90 -0.71
N PHE A 32 19.25 -13.93 -1.51
CA PHE A 32 19.14 -12.54 -1.06
C PHE A 32 18.17 -12.43 0.12
N LEU A 33 16.98 -13.00 -0.04
CA LEU A 33 15.92 -12.94 0.98
C LEU A 33 16.40 -13.55 2.31
N SER A 34 17.01 -14.74 2.26
CA SER A 34 17.54 -15.41 3.47
C SER A 34 18.70 -14.66 4.11
N ASN A 35 19.65 -14.13 3.32
CA ASN A 35 20.78 -13.34 3.83
C ASN A 35 20.32 -12.09 4.59
N HIS A 36 19.21 -11.50 4.17
CA HIS A 36 18.65 -10.28 4.75
C HIS A 36 17.48 -10.53 5.70
N ARG A 37 17.24 -11.79 6.11
CA ARG A 37 16.15 -12.16 7.04
C ARG A 37 14.78 -11.64 6.57
N ILE A 38 14.50 -11.82 5.28
CA ILE A 38 13.21 -11.50 4.65
C ILE A 38 12.49 -12.82 4.38
N ARG A 39 11.27 -12.95 4.88
CA ARG A 39 10.45 -14.15 4.69
C ARG A 39 9.17 -13.84 3.95
N LEU A 40 9.00 -14.49 2.80
CA LEU A 40 7.77 -14.49 2.02
C LEU A 40 6.83 -15.59 2.53
N ILE A 41 5.62 -15.20 2.92
CA ILE A 41 4.62 -16.10 3.51
C ILE A 41 3.35 -16.07 2.64
N PRO A 42 3.01 -17.16 1.93
CA PRO A 42 1.73 -17.26 1.26
C PRO A 42 0.58 -17.10 2.27
N TYR A 43 -0.37 -16.23 1.97
CA TYR A 43 -1.45 -15.92 2.90
C TYR A 43 -2.78 -15.69 2.17
N ASP A 44 -3.85 -16.25 2.73
CA ASP A 44 -5.20 -16.08 2.23
C ASP A 44 -5.88 -14.93 2.98
N PHE A 45 -5.90 -13.76 2.33
CA PHE A 45 -6.46 -12.52 2.87
C PHE A 45 -8.00 -12.53 2.99
N SER A 46 -8.66 -13.65 2.65
CA SER A 46 -10.08 -13.87 3.01
C SER A 46 -10.26 -14.46 4.41
N LYS A 47 -9.17 -14.96 5.02
CA LYS A 47 -9.17 -15.58 6.34
C LYS A 47 -8.73 -14.57 7.41
N PRO A 48 -9.09 -14.79 8.68
CA PRO A 48 -8.58 -13.98 9.78
C PRO A 48 -7.04 -14.10 9.91
N PRO A 49 -6.38 -13.07 10.48
CA PRO A 49 -4.93 -13.11 10.76
C PRO A 49 -4.58 -14.30 11.66
N PRO A 50 -3.40 -14.93 11.48
CA PRO A 50 -3.00 -16.04 12.33
C PRO A 50 -2.73 -15.56 13.78
N ASN A 51 -2.99 -16.42 14.78
CA ASN A 51 -2.90 -16.05 16.20
C ASN A 51 -1.48 -15.66 16.69
N ASP A 52 -0.43 -16.04 15.96
CA ASP A 52 0.96 -15.67 16.26
C ASP A 52 1.31 -14.25 15.83
N THR A 53 0.42 -13.57 15.10
CA THR A 53 0.53 -12.15 14.76
C THR A 53 -0.13 -11.28 15.81
N LYS A 54 0.65 -10.88 16.83
CA LYS A 54 0.21 -9.87 17.80
C LYS A 54 -0.20 -8.55 17.10
N PRO A 55 -1.10 -7.73 17.69
CA PRO A 55 -2.18 -7.03 16.96
C PRO A 55 -1.83 -5.94 15.94
N MET A 56 -0.58 -5.55 15.69
CA MET A 56 -0.28 -4.51 14.71
C MET A 56 -0.36 -5.04 13.27
N MET A 57 -1.59 -5.26 12.82
CA MET A 57 -1.94 -5.68 11.47
C MET A 57 -3.01 -4.75 10.92
N PHE A 58 -3.03 -4.62 9.60
CA PHE A 58 -4.20 -4.15 8.89
C PHE A 58 -5.29 -5.22 8.95
N PHE A 59 -6.52 -4.80 9.25
CA PHE A 59 -7.67 -5.68 9.30
C PHE A 59 -8.77 -5.18 8.37
N THR A 60 -9.31 -6.07 7.55
CA THR A 60 -10.57 -5.83 6.84
C THR A 60 -11.73 -6.46 7.60
N ARG A 61 -12.75 -5.66 7.92
CA ARG A 61 -14.03 -6.16 8.45
C ARG A 61 -15.02 -6.55 7.35
N TYR A 62 -14.67 -6.42 6.07
CA TYR A 62 -15.67 -6.30 5.02
C TYR A 62 -15.70 -7.48 4.05
N SER A 63 -16.70 -8.34 4.24
CA SER A 63 -17.34 -9.08 3.14
C SER A 63 -18.41 -8.25 2.41
N ALA A 64 -18.69 -7.01 2.87
CA ALA A 64 -19.89 -6.24 2.54
C ALA A 64 -19.57 -4.79 2.08
N PHE A 65 -18.42 -4.54 1.44
CA PHE A 65 -18.04 -3.19 0.99
C PHE A 65 -19.12 -2.57 0.09
N SER A 66 -19.55 -3.30 -0.94
CA SER A 66 -20.64 -2.85 -1.83
C SER A 66 -22.01 -2.76 -1.15
N ASP A 67 -22.27 -3.56 -0.12
CA ASP A 67 -23.54 -3.44 0.62
C ASP A 67 -23.58 -2.15 1.44
N LYS A 68 -22.43 -1.76 2.01
CA LYS A 68 -22.32 -0.55 2.83
C LYS A 68 -22.22 0.72 1.99
N TYR A 69 -21.48 0.67 0.89
CA TYR A 69 -21.24 1.81 0.01
C TYR A 69 -21.61 1.46 -1.44
N PRO A 70 -22.90 1.18 -1.72
CA PRO A 70 -23.33 0.77 -3.04
C PRO A 70 -23.10 1.90 -4.06
N ILE A 71 -22.85 1.51 -5.30
CA ILE A 71 -22.79 2.42 -6.44
C ILE A 71 -24.17 3.09 -6.59
N ASP A 72 -24.19 4.42 -6.69
CA ASP A 72 -25.40 5.18 -6.92
C ASP A 72 -25.61 5.37 -8.42
N LEU A 73 -26.29 4.40 -9.04
CA LEU A 73 -26.60 4.44 -10.48
C LEU A 73 -27.41 5.67 -10.89
N LYS A 74 -28.11 6.33 -9.95
CA LYS A 74 -28.91 7.53 -10.25
C LYS A 74 -28.09 8.82 -10.25
N ALA A 75 -26.85 8.77 -9.74
CA ALA A 75 -25.96 9.91 -9.70
C ALA A 75 -25.09 10.05 -10.97
N PHE A 76 -25.21 9.12 -11.92
CA PHE A 76 -24.64 9.27 -13.26
C PHE A 76 -25.51 10.21 -14.11
N ASP A 77 -24.88 10.90 -15.07
CA ASP A 77 -25.56 11.80 -16.01
C ASP A 77 -26.62 11.08 -16.86
N SER A 78 -26.36 9.81 -17.21
CA SER A 78 -27.31 8.93 -17.90
C SER A 78 -27.12 7.45 -17.52
N PRO A 79 -28.16 6.60 -17.69
CA PRO A 79 -28.02 5.16 -17.57
C PRO A 79 -26.94 4.58 -18.48
N GLU A 80 -26.80 5.10 -19.70
CA GLU A 80 -25.79 4.70 -20.68
C GLU A 80 -24.37 4.98 -20.16
N ASP A 81 -24.15 6.13 -19.53
CA ASP A 81 -22.84 6.46 -18.93
C ASP A 81 -22.50 5.51 -17.78
N SER A 82 -23.48 5.20 -16.92
CA SER A 82 -23.28 4.23 -15.84
C SER A 82 -22.92 2.84 -16.39
N GLU A 83 -23.56 2.43 -17.48
CA GLU A 83 -23.32 1.16 -18.13
C GLU A 83 -21.94 1.13 -18.81
N LEU A 84 -21.57 2.19 -19.54
CA LEU A 84 -20.27 2.33 -20.19
C LEU A 84 -19.14 2.28 -19.16
N PHE A 85 -19.26 3.05 -18.08
CA PHE A 85 -18.24 3.11 -17.05
C PHE A 85 -18.04 1.75 -16.38
N LEU A 86 -19.14 1.15 -15.89
CA LEU A 86 -19.10 -0.12 -15.15
C LEU A 86 -18.70 -1.32 -16.03
N ARG A 87 -18.85 -1.23 -17.35
CA ARG A 87 -18.35 -2.25 -18.30
C ARG A 87 -16.86 -2.11 -18.62
N TYR A 88 -16.18 -1.10 -18.10
CA TYR A 88 -14.78 -0.75 -18.43
C TYR A 88 -14.63 -0.65 -19.94
N HIS A 89 -15.48 0.15 -20.60
CA HIS A 89 -15.52 0.22 -22.06
C HIS A 89 -14.17 0.62 -22.68
N ASN A 90 -13.35 1.41 -21.94
CA ASN A 90 -12.01 1.80 -22.36
C ASN A 90 -10.92 0.75 -22.11
N PHE A 91 -11.22 -0.31 -21.34
CA PHE A 91 -10.25 -1.35 -21.06
C PHE A 91 -10.26 -2.42 -22.15
N ASP A 92 -9.15 -2.50 -22.87
CA ASP A 92 -8.92 -3.45 -23.95
C ASP A 92 -7.81 -4.45 -23.59
N PRO A 93 -8.14 -5.62 -23.02
CA PRO A 93 -7.14 -6.61 -22.62
C PRO A 93 -6.48 -7.35 -23.79
N LYS A 94 -7.10 -7.32 -24.99
CA LYS A 94 -6.70 -8.17 -26.13
C LYS A 94 -6.30 -7.39 -27.37
N GLY A 95 -6.68 -6.13 -27.49
CA GLY A 95 -6.45 -5.36 -28.71
C GLY A 95 -5.10 -4.64 -28.72
N SER A 96 -4.78 -4.15 -29.92
CA SER A 96 -3.51 -3.50 -30.25
C SER A 96 -3.33 -2.12 -29.63
N PHE A 97 -4.37 -1.55 -29.02
CA PHE A 97 -4.42 -0.14 -28.61
C PHE A 97 -3.96 0.10 -27.17
N MET A 98 -3.81 -0.94 -26.34
CA MET A 98 -3.39 -0.78 -24.94
C MET A 98 -2.17 -1.64 -24.60
N SER A 99 -1.04 -0.98 -24.34
CA SER A 99 0.18 -1.67 -23.89
C SER A 99 -0.06 -2.36 -22.52
N PRO A 100 0.70 -3.41 -22.16
CA PRO A 100 0.64 -3.98 -20.80
C PRO A 100 0.78 -2.94 -19.69
N MET A 101 1.60 -1.91 -19.94
CA MET A 101 1.81 -0.79 -19.03
C MET A 101 0.53 0.03 -18.85
N SER A 102 -0.07 0.44 -19.96
CA SER A 102 -1.33 1.19 -20.01
C SER A 102 -2.47 0.42 -19.37
N ARG A 103 -2.55 -0.91 -19.58
CA ARG A 103 -3.54 -1.78 -18.93
C ARG A 103 -3.40 -1.77 -17.42
N THR A 104 -2.17 -1.91 -16.91
CA THR A 104 -1.92 -1.94 -15.46
C THR A 104 -2.26 -0.59 -14.83
N ARG A 105 -1.88 0.51 -15.48
CA ARG A 105 -2.20 1.89 -15.03
C ARG A 105 -3.71 2.10 -14.97
N TYR A 106 -4.41 1.79 -16.07
CA TYR A 106 -5.86 1.91 -16.14
C TYR A 106 -6.58 1.15 -15.02
N ILE A 107 -6.19 -0.10 -14.75
CA ILE A 107 -6.83 -0.88 -13.69
C ILE A 107 -6.49 -0.31 -12.31
N THR A 108 -5.27 0.22 -12.11
CA THR A 108 -4.89 0.88 -10.85
C THR A 108 -5.80 2.08 -10.60
N ASP A 109 -5.91 2.98 -11.58
CA ASP A 109 -6.73 4.18 -11.48
C ASP A 109 -8.21 3.80 -11.27
N TYR A 110 -8.71 2.84 -12.03
CA TYR A 110 -10.07 2.35 -11.88
C TYR A 110 -10.32 1.75 -10.49
N LEU A 111 -9.38 0.97 -9.94
CA LEU A 111 -9.50 0.41 -8.59
C LEU A 111 -9.54 1.52 -7.54
N LEU A 112 -8.73 2.56 -7.69
CA LEU A 112 -8.76 3.72 -6.79
C LEU A 112 -10.13 4.41 -6.86
N GLU A 113 -10.62 4.71 -8.05
CA GLU A 113 -11.94 5.32 -8.26
C GLU A 113 -13.06 4.46 -7.67
N TRP A 114 -12.98 3.14 -7.87
CA TRP A 114 -13.88 2.17 -7.25
C TRP A 114 -13.82 2.20 -5.72
N THR A 115 -12.63 2.41 -5.15
CA THR A 115 -12.39 2.43 -3.71
C THR A 115 -12.92 3.70 -3.07
N ILE A 116 -12.59 4.87 -3.62
CA ILE A 116 -12.85 6.16 -2.96
C ILE A 116 -14.23 6.73 -3.32
N GLY A 117 -14.82 6.29 -4.44
CA GLY A 117 -16.12 6.78 -4.91
C GLY A 117 -16.04 8.08 -5.72
N GLY A 118 -14.94 8.30 -6.45
CA GLY A 118 -14.71 9.49 -7.28
C GLY A 118 -15.57 9.50 -8.54
N GLN A 119 -15.02 9.08 -9.69
CA GLN A 119 -15.77 8.94 -10.94
C GLN A 119 -16.82 7.84 -10.93
N ILE A 120 -16.83 7.00 -9.89
CA ILE A 120 -17.88 6.01 -9.62
C ILE A 120 -18.71 6.54 -8.45
N PRO A 121 -19.82 7.25 -8.71
CA PRO A 121 -20.68 7.72 -7.65
C PRO A 121 -21.11 6.58 -6.74
N ARG A 122 -20.87 6.74 -5.44
CA ARG A 122 -21.33 5.82 -4.40
C ARG A 122 -22.21 6.54 -3.41
N LYS A 123 -23.04 5.79 -2.70
CA LYS A 123 -23.70 6.32 -1.51
C LYS A 123 -22.65 6.53 -0.41
N LEU A 124 -22.22 7.77 -0.25
CA LEU A 124 -21.25 8.18 0.75
C LEU A 124 -21.92 8.53 2.09
N PRO A 125 -21.18 8.46 3.21
CA PRO A 125 -21.63 9.06 4.46
C PRO A 125 -21.94 10.54 4.27
N LEU A 126 -22.95 11.05 5.00
CA LEU A 126 -23.36 12.45 4.90
C LEU A 126 -22.16 13.39 5.14
N GLY A 127 -21.95 14.36 4.24
CA GLY A 127 -20.87 15.33 4.32
C GLY A 127 -19.48 14.82 3.91
N SER A 128 -19.37 13.59 3.42
CA SER A 128 -18.11 13.05 2.87
C SER A 128 -18.06 13.23 1.35
N MET A 129 -16.91 13.67 0.83
CA MET A 129 -16.67 13.76 -0.63
C MET A 129 -16.18 12.43 -1.22
N ASP A 130 -15.50 11.62 -0.41
CA ASP A 130 -15.02 10.29 -0.78
C ASP A 130 -14.97 9.39 0.48
N LEU A 131 -14.57 8.12 0.32
CA LEU A 131 -14.55 7.14 1.41
C LEU A 131 -13.29 7.16 2.29
N LEU A 132 -12.20 7.83 1.90
CA LEU A 132 -10.96 7.89 2.69
C LEU A 132 -11.16 8.62 4.03
N PRO A 133 -11.73 9.84 4.10
CA PRO A 133 -11.99 10.52 5.37
C PRO A 133 -12.91 9.73 6.30
N SER A 134 -13.85 8.96 5.74
CA SER A 134 -14.75 8.10 6.52
C SER A 134 -14.02 6.99 7.28
N ARG A 135 -12.78 6.68 6.86
CA ARG A 135 -11.85 5.75 7.51
C ARG A 135 -10.73 6.44 8.28
N SER A 136 -10.76 7.77 8.35
CA SER A 136 -9.62 8.56 8.82
C SER A 136 -8.36 8.23 8.03
N ILE A 137 -8.47 8.01 6.72
CA ILE A 137 -7.35 7.82 5.81
C ILE A 137 -7.20 9.09 4.97
N SER A 138 -5.97 9.48 4.68
CA SER A 138 -5.65 10.58 3.77
C SER A 138 -4.53 10.18 2.82
N HIS A 139 -4.52 10.83 1.65
CA HIS A 139 -3.38 10.76 0.74
C HIS A 139 -2.17 11.46 1.37
N VAL A 140 -1.02 10.83 1.27
CA VAL A 140 0.25 11.47 1.61
C VAL A 140 0.65 12.35 0.42
N CYS A 141 0.73 13.66 0.64
CA CYS A 141 1.12 14.66 -0.36
C CYS A 141 2.29 15.50 0.16
N LEU A 142 3.09 16.07 -0.74
CA LEU A 142 4.16 16.99 -0.35
C LEU A 142 3.60 18.28 0.26
N PRO A 143 4.26 18.87 1.29
CA PRO A 143 5.44 18.35 1.99
C PRO A 143 5.07 17.31 3.05
N HIS A 144 5.63 16.09 2.95
CA HIS A 144 5.44 15.05 3.97
C HIS A 144 6.72 14.22 4.14
N TYR A 145 7.06 13.83 5.37
CA TYR A 145 8.32 13.13 5.65
C TYR A 145 8.44 11.77 4.95
N LEU A 146 7.34 11.03 4.81
CA LEU A 146 7.33 9.82 3.98
C LEU A 146 7.73 10.08 2.52
N LEU A 147 7.59 11.31 2.04
CA LEU A 147 7.97 11.74 0.69
C LEU A 147 9.19 12.68 0.68
N SER A 148 9.77 13.01 1.84
CA SER A 148 10.94 13.89 1.95
C SER A 148 12.21 13.16 1.56
N ASN A 149 12.21 11.83 1.65
CA ASN A 149 13.24 11.01 1.06
C ASN A 149 13.26 11.27 -0.45
N LYS A 150 14.39 11.79 -0.96
CA LYS A 150 14.60 12.12 -2.38
C LYS A 150 14.36 10.90 -3.30
N ASP A 151 14.33 9.71 -2.72
CA ASP A 151 14.13 8.44 -3.40
C ASP A 151 12.65 8.10 -3.65
N TYR A 152 11.70 8.74 -2.95
CA TYR A 152 10.27 8.70 -3.28
C TYR A 152 9.88 9.71 -4.37
N ARG A 153 10.86 10.42 -4.98
CA ARG A 153 10.55 11.46 -5.96
C ARG A 153 9.76 10.87 -7.13
N TRP A 154 8.51 11.29 -7.16
CA TRP A 154 7.46 11.17 -8.18
C TRP A 154 7.88 11.34 -9.65
N ASP A 155 9.11 11.76 -9.95
CA ASP A 155 9.45 12.35 -11.25
C ASP A 155 10.14 11.38 -12.23
N ILE A 156 10.12 10.07 -11.95
CA ILE A 156 10.66 9.12 -12.93
C ILE A 156 9.83 7.85 -13.03
N GLU A 157 8.59 8.01 -13.49
CA GLU A 157 7.69 6.92 -13.94
C GLU A 157 8.36 5.92 -14.91
N ASN A 158 9.57 6.22 -15.40
CA ASN A 158 10.30 5.46 -16.41
C ASN A 158 11.64 4.86 -15.96
N ARG A 159 12.18 5.13 -14.76
CA ARG A 159 13.50 4.58 -14.37
C ARG A 159 13.42 3.21 -13.71
N HIS A 160 12.48 3.01 -12.79
CA HIS A 160 12.40 1.77 -12.00
C HIS A 160 11.23 0.85 -12.39
N GLY A 161 10.37 1.29 -13.32
CA GLY A 161 9.29 0.48 -13.89
C GLY A 161 8.08 0.28 -12.96
N TRP A 162 7.89 1.19 -12.00
CA TRP A 162 6.76 1.20 -11.06
C TRP A 162 6.36 2.62 -10.62
N ASN A 163 5.15 2.76 -10.06
CA ASN A 163 4.60 3.97 -9.45
C ASN A 163 3.88 3.59 -8.13
N SER A 164 3.65 4.55 -7.23
CA SER A 164 2.97 4.34 -5.96
C SER A 164 2.13 5.55 -5.52
N MET A 165 0.96 5.28 -4.95
CA MET A 165 0.19 6.22 -4.14
C MET A 165 0.26 5.75 -2.69
N ILE A 166 0.57 6.67 -1.79
CA ILE A 166 0.76 6.38 -0.36
C ILE A 166 -0.37 7.03 0.42
N PHE A 167 -0.90 6.27 1.39
CA PHE A 167 -1.94 6.73 2.29
C PHE A 167 -1.53 6.46 3.74
N GLU A 168 -1.99 7.32 4.63
CA GLU A 168 -1.83 7.17 6.05
C GLU A 168 -3.14 7.43 6.79
N TYR A 169 -3.17 7.05 8.06
CA TYR A 169 -4.30 7.41 8.90
C TYR A 169 -4.12 8.82 9.46
N ASN A 170 -5.20 9.56 9.65
CA ASN A 170 -5.24 10.86 10.35
C ASN A 170 -4.98 10.73 11.87
N LYS A 171 -4.36 9.63 12.28
CA LYS A 171 -3.92 9.31 13.64
C LYS A 171 -2.44 9.00 13.58
N VAL A 172 -1.70 9.39 14.60
CA VAL A 172 -0.28 9.06 14.74
C VAL A 172 -0.13 7.53 14.88
N LEU A 173 0.15 6.87 13.76
CA LEU A 173 0.30 5.42 13.68
C LEU A 173 1.47 5.07 12.76
N PRO A 174 2.22 4.00 13.07
CA PRO A 174 3.35 3.57 12.25
C PRO A 174 2.91 2.85 10.95
N HIS A 175 1.61 2.87 10.64
CA HIS A 175 1.01 2.14 9.54
C HIS A 175 1.08 2.95 8.26
N VAL A 176 1.40 2.28 7.14
CA VAL A 176 1.39 2.88 5.80
C VAL A 176 0.62 1.99 4.84
N ILE A 177 -0.28 2.58 4.04
CA ILE A 177 -0.97 1.90 2.96
C ILE A 177 -0.37 2.37 1.63
N ILE A 178 -0.11 1.45 0.72
CA ILE A 178 0.43 1.72 -0.60
C ILE A 178 -0.48 1.10 -1.65
N LEU A 179 -0.86 1.87 -2.65
CA LEU A 179 -1.37 1.36 -3.92
C LEU A 179 -0.26 1.52 -4.95
N SER A 180 0.34 0.41 -5.39
CA SER A 180 1.45 0.43 -6.34
C SER A 180 1.04 -0.09 -7.72
N THR A 181 1.69 0.43 -8.74
CA THR A 181 1.57 0.00 -10.14
C THR A 181 2.94 -0.48 -10.61
N HIS A 182 3.05 -1.73 -11.04
CA HIS A 182 4.29 -2.32 -11.53
C HIS A 182 4.12 -2.77 -12.98
N PHE A 183 5.05 -2.36 -13.84
CA PHE A 183 4.99 -2.64 -15.28
C PHE A 183 5.63 -3.97 -15.68
N LYS A 184 5.89 -4.84 -14.70
CA LYS A 184 6.50 -6.16 -14.86
C LYS A 184 5.57 -7.25 -14.33
N ASN A 185 5.73 -8.45 -14.87
CA ASN A 185 4.99 -9.63 -14.42
C ASN A 185 5.66 -10.27 -13.20
N VAL A 186 4.84 -10.79 -12.30
CA VAL A 186 5.30 -11.52 -11.11
C VAL A 186 4.71 -12.92 -11.09
N ALA A 187 5.38 -13.84 -10.39
CA ALA A 187 4.86 -15.18 -10.14
C ALA A 187 4.37 -15.29 -8.69
N ASN A 188 3.39 -16.15 -8.44
CA ASN A 188 2.99 -16.50 -7.08
C ASN A 188 4.21 -16.99 -6.28
N GLY A 189 4.30 -16.60 -5.01
CA GLY A 189 5.42 -16.95 -4.14
C GLY A 189 6.68 -16.11 -4.30
N THR A 190 6.76 -15.24 -5.32
CA THR A 190 7.92 -14.35 -5.55
C THR A 190 7.61 -12.89 -5.22
N ILE A 191 8.62 -12.04 -5.10
CA ILE A 191 8.48 -10.59 -4.90
C ILE A 191 9.25 -9.81 -5.99
N LEU A 192 8.65 -8.75 -6.52
CA LEU A 192 9.30 -7.83 -7.43
C LEU A 192 10.26 -6.92 -6.68
N HIS A 193 11.31 -6.46 -7.37
CA HIS A 193 12.22 -5.45 -6.85
C HIS A 193 11.47 -4.24 -6.29
N GLY A 194 10.63 -3.61 -7.14
CA GLY A 194 9.86 -2.43 -6.74
C GLY A 194 8.84 -2.67 -5.63
N GLU A 195 8.31 -3.89 -5.45
CA GLU A 195 7.42 -4.17 -4.31
C GLU A 195 8.20 -4.15 -3.00
N LEU A 196 9.37 -4.79 -2.97
CA LEU A 196 10.20 -4.83 -1.76
C LEU A 196 10.80 -3.45 -1.46
N GLU A 197 11.28 -2.75 -2.48
CA GLU A 197 11.83 -1.40 -2.38
C GLU A 197 10.82 -0.43 -1.78
N LEU A 198 9.59 -0.40 -2.30
CA LEU A 198 8.51 0.44 -1.76
C LEU A 198 8.18 0.11 -0.30
N ILE A 199 8.15 -1.16 0.07
CA ILE A 199 7.89 -1.61 1.44
C ILE A 199 8.98 -1.10 2.38
N ILE A 200 10.26 -1.36 2.07
CA ILE A 200 11.38 -1.01 2.95
C ILE A 200 11.54 0.50 3.03
N THR A 201 11.36 1.22 1.92
CA THR A 201 11.43 2.69 1.91
C THR A 201 10.35 3.28 2.82
N ALA A 202 9.11 2.77 2.78
CA ALA A 202 8.03 3.22 3.65
C ALA A 202 8.34 2.94 5.13
N MET A 203 8.85 1.74 5.45
CA MET A 203 9.26 1.38 6.81
C MET A 203 10.40 2.27 7.31
N ASN A 204 11.43 2.48 6.50
CA ASN A 204 12.60 3.30 6.84
C ASN A 204 12.19 4.76 7.11
N ALA A 205 11.42 5.34 6.19
CA ALA A 205 10.93 6.71 6.33
C ALA A 205 10.03 6.88 7.54
N ARG A 206 9.14 5.92 7.83
CA ARG A 206 8.27 5.97 9.01
C ARG A 206 9.07 5.82 10.31
N ALA A 207 10.09 4.95 10.33
CA ALA A 207 10.95 4.75 11.51
C ALA A 207 11.79 5.97 11.86
N LYS A 208 12.19 6.76 10.85
CA LYS A 208 12.98 7.98 11.01
C LYS A 208 12.13 9.24 11.07
N GLN A 209 10.81 9.13 11.15
CA GLN A 209 9.96 10.31 11.18
C GLN A 209 10.18 11.10 12.47
N PRO A 210 10.52 12.41 12.38
CA PRO A 210 10.76 13.23 13.55
C PRO A 210 9.45 13.53 14.29
N LEU A 211 9.53 13.70 15.61
CA LEU A 211 8.41 14.07 16.48
C LEU A 211 8.02 15.55 16.31
N VAL A 212 9.02 16.42 16.10
CA VAL A 212 8.87 17.86 15.82
C VAL A 212 9.60 18.16 14.52
N GLU A 213 9.03 18.97 13.63
CA GLU A 213 9.64 19.33 12.34
C GLU A 213 10.82 20.31 12.45
N GLU A 214 11.27 20.66 13.67
CA GLU A 214 12.36 21.60 13.92
C GLU A 214 13.74 20.91 13.91
N GLU A 215 14.75 21.68 13.47
CA GLU A 215 16.01 21.32 12.80
C GLU A 215 17.08 20.57 13.63
N ASP A 216 16.74 19.87 14.71
CA ASP A 216 17.72 18.99 15.37
C ASP A 216 17.70 17.59 14.72
N GLU A 217 18.19 17.54 13.46
CA GLU A 217 18.22 16.35 12.58
C GLU A 217 18.99 15.15 13.16
N ASP A 218 19.80 15.35 14.21
CA ASP A 218 20.71 14.35 14.76
C ASP A 218 20.26 13.72 16.10
N ASP A 219 19.12 14.13 16.65
CA ASP A 219 18.61 13.52 17.89
C ASP A 219 17.69 12.32 17.60
N GLU A 220 18.28 11.12 17.59
CA GLU A 220 17.53 9.84 17.52
C GLU A 220 16.48 9.69 18.65
N SER A 221 16.55 10.49 19.72
CA SER A 221 15.54 10.52 20.77
C SER A 221 14.29 11.34 20.39
N ASN A 222 14.37 12.13 19.31
CA ASN A 222 13.28 12.96 18.78
C ASN A 222 12.51 12.29 17.63
N LEU A 223 12.35 10.97 17.66
CA LEU A 223 11.59 10.22 16.66
C LEU A 223 10.15 9.99 17.11
N LEU A 224 9.19 10.26 16.22
CA LEU A 224 7.76 10.10 16.46
C LEU A 224 7.40 8.66 16.84
N PHE A 225 8.17 7.69 16.35
CA PHE A 225 7.96 6.26 16.57
C PHE A 225 9.17 5.59 17.24
N ALA A 226 9.89 6.29 18.13
CA ALA A 226 11.10 5.77 18.79
C ALA A 226 10.90 4.41 19.49
N GLY A 227 9.73 4.16 20.07
CA GLY A 227 9.40 2.90 20.76
C GLY A 227 8.88 1.78 19.85
N GLU A 228 8.66 2.06 18.57
CA GLU A 228 8.04 1.12 17.63
C GLU A 228 9.06 0.09 17.11
N LYS A 229 8.59 -1.15 16.92
CA LYS A 229 9.41 -2.30 16.49
C LYS A 229 8.87 -3.03 15.26
N ARG A 230 7.77 -2.57 14.66
CA ARG A 230 7.03 -3.35 13.65
C ARG A 230 6.78 -2.65 12.32
N PHE A 231 6.54 -1.33 12.30
CA PHE A 231 6.32 -0.52 11.09
C PHE A 231 5.48 -1.21 9.99
N PRO A 232 4.17 -1.46 10.21
CA PRO A 232 3.36 -2.24 9.28
C PRO A 232 3.11 -1.51 7.96
N VAL A 233 3.25 -2.23 6.85
CA VAL A 233 2.92 -1.74 5.50
C VAL A 233 1.91 -2.67 4.84
N LEU A 234 0.78 -2.12 4.39
CA LEU A 234 -0.16 -2.80 3.51
C LEU A 234 0.04 -2.27 2.10
N MET A 235 0.24 -3.16 1.15
CA MET A 235 0.36 -2.81 -0.25
C MET A 235 -0.68 -3.58 -1.08
N VAL A 236 -1.47 -2.85 -1.85
CA VAL A 236 -2.14 -3.39 -3.02
C VAL A 236 -1.22 -3.18 -4.21
N SER A 237 -0.67 -4.27 -4.73
CA SER A 237 0.27 -4.27 -5.85
C SER A 237 -0.46 -4.65 -7.13
N MET A 238 -0.62 -3.67 -8.03
CA MET A 238 -1.13 -3.85 -9.38
C MET A 238 0.05 -4.19 -10.29
N VAL A 239 0.03 -5.36 -10.93
CA VAL A 239 1.16 -5.88 -11.69
C VAL A 239 0.77 -6.23 -13.12
N ALA A 240 1.70 -6.01 -14.04
CA ALA A 240 1.45 -6.23 -15.46
C ALA A 240 1.13 -7.69 -15.78
N PRO A 241 0.23 -7.93 -16.76
CA PRO A 241 -0.49 -6.92 -17.54
C PRO A 241 -1.75 -6.36 -16.88
N SER A 242 -2.40 -7.13 -16.00
CA SER A 242 -3.75 -6.86 -15.49
C SER A 242 -4.05 -7.73 -14.26
N HIS A 243 -3.05 -7.91 -13.40
CA HIS A 243 -3.19 -8.68 -12.18
C HIS A 243 -3.01 -7.78 -10.97
N ALA A 244 -3.48 -8.23 -9.81
CA ALA A 244 -3.14 -7.61 -8.56
C ALA A 244 -2.96 -8.65 -7.46
N ARG A 245 -2.28 -8.23 -6.39
CA ARG A 245 -2.17 -8.99 -5.15
C ARG A 245 -2.04 -8.06 -3.96
N ILE A 246 -2.27 -8.61 -2.79
CA ILE A 246 -2.16 -7.91 -1.52
C ILE A 246 -0.88 -8.39 -0.84
N LEU A 247 -0.08 -7.44 -0.37
CA LEU A 247 1.08 -7.69 0.45
C LEU A 247 0.89 -7.01 1.81
N HIS A 248 1.20 -7.72 2.88
CA HIS A 248 1.22 -7.18 4.22
C HIS A 248 2.59 -7.45 4.83
N ALA A 249 3.38 -6.40 4.99
CA ALA A 249 4.74 -6.44 5.48
C ALA A 249 4.85 -5.87 6.89
N CYS A 250 5.70 -6.46 7.72
CA CYS A 250 5.88 -6.04 9.10
C CYS A 250 7.21 -6.59 9.63
N MET A 251 7.95 -5.78 10.39
CA MET A 251 9.12 -6.22 11.14
C MET A 251 8.67 -7.04 12.36
N ASN A 252 9.29 -8.20 12.58
CA ASN A 252 9.04 -9.03 13.75
C ASN A 252 10.36 -9.62 14.25
N GLU A 253 10.78 -9.24 15.46
CA GLU A 253 12.01 -9.76 16.10
C GLU A 253 13.27 -9.64 15.21
N GLY A 254 13.34 -8.59 14.37
CA GLY A 254 14.46 -8.36 13.45
C GLY A 254 14.37 -9.10 12.11
N GLU A 255 13.28 -9.80 11.83
CA GLU A 255 12.95 -10.41 10.55
C GLU A 255 11.86 -9.58 9.83
N LEU A 256 11.99 -9.37 8.52
CA LEU A 256 10.95 -8.76 7.69
C LEU A 256 9.99 -9.84 7.20
N LEU A 257 8.78 -9.86 7.74
CA LEU A 257 7.73 -10.80 7.34
C LEU A 257 6.83 -10.16 6.28
N ILE A 258 6.75 -10.75 5.09
CA ILE A 258 5.88 -10.29 4.01
C ILE A 258 4.86 -11.38 3.72
N ARG A 259 3.60 -11.13 4.07
CA ARG A 259 2.48 -11.98 3.69
C ARG A 259 2.00 -11.56 2.31
N LEU A 260 1.84 -12.51 1.39
CA LEU A 260 1.43 -12.25 0.02
C LEU A 260 0.24 -13.12 -0.38
N SER A 261 -0.74 -12.49 -1.04
CA SER A 261 -1.86 -13.21 -1.63
C SER A 261 -1.43 -13.91 -2.92
N ASN A 262 -2.30 -14.78 -3.44
CA ASN A 262 -2.24 -15.17 -4.84
C ASN A 262 -2.43 -13.96 -5.76
N LEU A 263 -1.99 -14.10 -7.01
CA LEU A 263 -2.32 -13.16 -8.08
C LEU A 263 -3.77 -13.34 -8.52
N TYR A 264 -4.50 -12.23 -8.53
CA TYR A 264 -5.87 -12.16 -9.01
C TYR A 264 -5.89 -11.49 -10.38
N ASN A 265 -6.69 -12.02 -11.30
CA ASN A 265 -6.81 -11.50 -12.66
C ASN A 265 -7.98 -10.50 -12.74
N PHE A 266 -7.68 -9.26 -13.11
CA PHE A 266 -8.62 -8.17 -13.24
C PHE A 266 -9.20 -8.01 -14.66
N GLU A 267 -8.68 -8.73 -15.66
CA GLU A 267 -9.20 -8.71 -17.04
C GLU A 267 -10.66 -9.19 -17.12
N LYS A 268 -11.08 -10.05 -16.19
CA LYS A 268 -12.44 -10.56 -16.09
C LYS A 268 -13.42 -9.58 -15.46
N LYS A 269 -12.95 -8.44 -14.94
CA LYS A 269 -13.77 -7.33 -14.43
C LYS A 269 -14.81 -7.76 -13.38
N VAL A 270 -14.42 -8.63 -12.44
CA VAL A 270 -15.36 -9.22 -11.48
C VAL A 270 -15.66 -8.26 -10.32
N PRO A 271 -16.94 -7.86 -10.08
CA PRO A 271 -17.44 -7.09 -8.95
C PRO A 271 -16.65 -7.16 -7.65
N SER A 272 -16.78 -8.37 -7.11
CA SER A 272 -16.31 -8.79 -5.81
C SER A 272 -14.80 -8.71 -5.66
N LEU A 273 -14.04 -8.74 -6.76
CA LEU A 273 -12.60 -8.59 -6.72
C LEU A 273 -12.22 -7.13 -6.39
N PHE A 274 -12.85 -6.17 -7.06
CA PHE A 274 -12.66 -4.75 -6.76
C PHE A 274 -13.13 -4.42 -5.34
N ASP A 275 -14.25 -4.98 -4.91
CA ASP A 275 -14.75 -4.82 -3.54
C ASP A 275 -13.78 -5.38 -2.50
N SER A 276 -13.22 -6.57 -2.76
CA SER A 276 -12.25 -7.20 -1.88
C SER A 276 -11.00 -6.33 -1.72
N PHE A 277 -10.42 -5.86 -2.82
CA PHE A 277 -9.23 -5.01 -2.80
C PHE A 277 -9.50 -3.63 -2.19
N SER A 278 -10.65 -3.03 -2.50
CA SER A 278 -11.09 -1.76 -1.90
C SER A 278 -11.26 -1.87 -0.39
N SER A 279 -11.75 -3.02 0.09
CA SER A 279 -11.86 -3.28 1.53
C SER A 279 -10.53 -3.28 2.25
N TRP A 280 -9.46 -3.69 1.57
CA TRP A 280 -8.10 -3.67 2.10
C TRP A 280 -7.50 -2.26 2.02
N LEU A 281 -7.68 -1.54 0.93
CA LEU A 281 -7.28 -0.12 0.84
C LEU A 281 -7.96 0.76 1.89
N LEU A 282 -9.19 0.40 2.30
CA LEU A 282 -9.96 1.05 3.36
C LEU A 282 -9.95 0.27 4.69
N SER A 283 -8.92 -0.55 4.90
CA SER A 283 -8.74 -1.32 6.13
C SER A 283 -8.54 -0.42 7.35
N TYR A 284 -8.52 -1.02 8.53
CA TYR A 284 -8.17 -0.33 9.76
C TYR A 284 -6.92 -0.94 10.38
N PRO A 285 -6.14 -0.14 11.11
CA PRO A 285 -5.08 -0.67 11.94
C PRO A 285 -5.72 -1.23 13.21
N GLN A 286 -5.42 -2.48 13.56
CA GLN A 286 -5.78 -2.98 14.88
C GLN A 286 -4.66 -2.56 15.85
N SER A 287 -4.99 -1.80 16.89
CA SER A 287 -4.02 -1.44 17.93
C SER A 287 -3.86 -2.60 18.91
N GLU A 288 -2.65 -2.82 19.44
CA GLU A 288 -2.54 -3.55 20.70
C GLU A 288 -3.23 -2.71 21.81
N PRO A 289 -3.86 -3.33 22.82
CA PRO A 289 -4.50 -2.60 23.94
C PRO A 289 -3.60 -1.55 24.60
N ASP A 290 -2.28 -1.73 24.52
CA ASP A 290 -1.26 -0.90 25.17
C ASP A 290 -0.87 0.36 24.35
N PHE A 291 -1.31 0.51 23.10
CA PHE A 291 -1.06 1.72 22.28
C PHE A 291 -2.07 2.86 22.54
N LEU A 292 -3.00 2.71 23.47
CA LEU A 292 -3.95 3.75 23.89
C LEU A 292 -3.31 4.84 24.79
N SER A 293 -2.01 5.08 24.64
CA SER A 293 -1.41 6.35 25.03
C SER A 293 -1.17 7.15 23.75
N PRO A 294 -2.20 7.74 23.12
CA PRO A 294 -1.92 8.82 22.19
C PRO A 294 -1.07 9.84 22.96
N GLN A 295 0.06 10.25 22.41
CA GLN A 295 0.57 11.56 22.78
C GLN A 295 -0.46 12.56 22.24
N THR A 296 -1.51 12.79 23.03
CA THR A 296 -2.73 13.55 22.68
C THR A 296 -2.47 15.05 22.50
N HIS A 297 -1.22 15.47 22.43
CA HIS A 297 -0.83 16.86 22.33
C HIS A 297 0.32 17.02 21.33
N LEU A 298 0.13 16.53 20.10
CA LEU A 298 0.77 17.19 18.96
C LEU A 298 -0.25 18.17 18.39
N PRO A 299 0.14 19.43 18.14
CA PRO A 299 -0.76 20.41 17.56
C PRO A 299 -1.33 19.85 16.26
N MET A 300 -2.66 19.79 16.18
CA MET A 300 -3.33 19.51 14.91
C MET A 300 -2.84 20.55 13.91
N ARG A 301 -2.35 20.07 12.76
CA ARG A 301 -2.13 20.88 11.57
C ARG A 301 -3.46 21.47 11.08
#